data_AF-A0A926UW20-F1
#
_entry.id   AF-A0A926UW20-F1
#
_cell.length_a   1.000
_cell.length_b   1.000
_cell.length_c   1.000
_cell.angle_alpha   90.00
_cell.angle_beta   90.00
_cell.angle_gamma   90.00
#
_symmetry.space_group_name_H-M   'P 1'
#
loop_
_entity.id
_entity.type
_entity.pdbx_description
1 polymer ?
#
loop_
_entity_poly.entity_id
_entity_poly.type
_entity_poly.pdbx_seq_one_letter_code
_entity_poly.pdbx_strand_id
1 'polypeptide(L)'
;MVTNIKIYMEGGGKDKNGKAMLREGMTKFLEKATASSSGRFQVTCCGSRNETLNMFRTALERPNENPDYIFLLVDSEAFVKDADDGIKRPKQHLQTRDPSWDMQSMNEQQIHLMVQVMESWFVADPETLANFYGQNFNRNAIPKNNEVEKIEKLKIETALVESTKNTTKGKYHKIQHGAKILAIINPNIVRGKALYCDRFLKAIDI
;
A
#
# COMPACT_ATOMS: atom_id res chain seq x y z
N MET A 1 12.40 -7.11 -23.16
CA MET A 1 11.63 -8.26 -22.61
C MET A 1 10.64 -7.69 -21.62
N VAL A 2 9.43 -8.24 -21.53
CA VAL A 2 8.44 -7.79 -20.52
C VAL A 2 8.75 -8.51 -19.22
N THR A 3 8.98 -7.76 -18.15
CA THR A 3 9.25 -8.30 -16.81
C THR A 3 7.93 -8.66 -16.14
N ASN A 4 7.72 -9.94 -15.80
CA ASN A 4 6.51 -10.43 -15.15
C ASN A 4 6.64 -10.36 -13.63
N ILE A 5 5.80 -9.53 -13.01
CA ILE A 5 5.87 -9.24 -11.58
C ILE A 5 4.56 -9.66 -10.89
N LYS A 6 4.65 -10.52 -9.87
CA LYS A 6 3.51 -10.90 -9.02
C LYS A 6 3.58 -10.19 -7.68
N ILE A 7 2.47 -9.56 -7.28
CA ILE A 7 2.38 -8.83 -6.02
C ILE A 7 1.26 -9.44 -5.18
N TYR A 8 1.61 -9.99 -4.03
CA TYR A 8 0.67 -10.48 -3.02
C TYR A 8 0.47 -9.40 -1.97
N MET A 9 -0.74 -8.85 -1.91
CA MET A 9 -1.04 -7.64 -1.18
C MET A 9 -2.09 -7.85 -0.08
N GLU A 10 -1.82 -7.32 1.10
CA GLU A 10 -2.80 -7.23 2.18
C GLU A 10 -3.98 -6.32 1.79
N GLY A 11 -5.18 -6.69 2.23
CA GLY A 11 -6.39 -5.90 2.08
C GLY A 11 -7.42 -6.51 1.14
N GLY A 12 -8.51 -5.75 0.94
CA GLY A 12 -9.65 -6.14 0.11
C GLY A 12 -10.79 -6.78 0.92
N GLY A 13 -10.63 -6.96 2.23
CA GLY A 13 -11.65 -7.57 3.09
C GLY A 13 -11.78 -9.08 2.86
N LYS A 14 -12.90 -9.65 3.35
CA LYS A 14 -13.17 -11.10 3.26
C LYS A 14 -13.85 -11.49 1.94
N ASP A 15 -14.63 -10.59 1.35
CA ASP A 15 -15.42 -10.88 0.17
C ASP A 15 -14.66 -10.67 -1.15
N LYS A 16 -15.18 -11.26 -2.23
CA LYS A 16 -14.57 -11.20 -3.56
C LYS A 16 -14.64 -9.80 -4.18
N ASN A 17 -15.68 -9.03 -3.85
CA ASN A 17 -15.92 -7.72 -4.46
C ASN A 17 -14.93 -6.69 -3.94
N GLY A 18 -14.70 -6.65 -2.62
CA GLY A 18 -13.70 -5.79 -2.00
C GLY A 18 -12.28 -6.10 -2.49
N LYS A 19 -11.93 -7.38 -2.64
CA LYS A 19 -10.66 -7.80 -3.24
C LYS A 19 -10.54 -7.35 -4.70
N ALA A 20 -11.61 -7.46 -5.50
CA ALA A 20 -11.61 -7.02 -6.89
C ALA A 20 -11.47 -5.49 -7.02
N MET A 21 -12.22 -4.72 -6.22
CA MET A 21 -12.14 -3.26 -6.21
C MET A 21 -10.75 -2.77 -5.81
N LEU A 22 -10.19 -3.34 -4.74
CA LEU A 22 -8.86 -2.94 -4.28
C LEU A 22 -7.78 -3.29 -5.30
N ARG A 23 -7.88 -4.47 -5.92
CA ARG A 23 -6.98 -4.88 -7.01
C ARG A 23 -7.05 -3.92 -8.19
N GLU A 24 -8.25 -3.51 -8.60
CA GLU A 24 -8.42 -2.52 -9.67
C GLU A 24 -7.76 -1.18 -9.31
N GLY A 25 -7.98 -0.70 -8.08
CA GLY A 25 -7.38 0.53 -7.58
C GLY A 25 -5.85 0.48 -7.56
N MET A 26 -5.29 -0.61 -7.04
CA MET A 26 -3.84 -0.82 -7.01
C MET A 26 -3.27 -0.94 -8.42
N THR A 27 -3.92 -1.66 -9.33
CA THR A 27 -3.45 -1.81 -10.71
C THR A 27 -3.31 -0.45 -11.38
N LYS A 28 -4.33 0.41 -11.28
CA LYS A 28 -4.29 1.78 -11.82
C LYS A 28 -3.22 2.65 -11.17
N PHE A 29 -2.99 2.48 -9.86
CA PHE A 29 -1.91 3.17 -9.16
C PHE A 29 -0.54 2.77 -9.72
N LEU A 30 -0.30 1.47 -9.90
CA LEU A 30 0.96 0.93 -10.44
C LEU A 30 1.18 1.33 -11.90
N GLU A 31 0.14 1.27 -12.73
CA GLU A 31 0.20 1.71 -14.13
C GLU A 31 0.64 3.18 -14.25
N LYS A 32 0.12 4.06 -13.39
CA LYS A 32 0.56 5.46 -13.32
C LYS A 32 2.00 5.59 -12.82
N ALA A 33 2.38 4.79 -11.83
CA ALA A 33 3.69 4.86 -11.19
C ALA A 33 4.83 4.37 -12.09
N THR A 34 4.51 3.47 -13.03
CA THR A 34 5.46 2.71 -13.84
C THR A 34 5.18 2.88 -15.34
N ALA A 35 4.54 3.99 -15.73
CA ALA A 35 4.10 4.26 -17.10
C ALA A 35 5.23 4.24 -18.14
N SER A 36 6.49 4.36 -17.72
CA SER A 36 7.69 4.28 -18.57
C SER A 36 8.38 2.91 -18.55
N SER A 37 7.90 1.97 -17.72
CA SER A 37 8.46 0.62 -17.58
C SER A 37 7.80 -0.37 -18.54
N SER A 38 8.50 -1.48 -18.81
CA SER A 38 7.95 -2.63 -19.54
C SER A 38 7.42 -3.74 -18.62
N GLY A 39 7.20 -3.44 -17.34
CA GLY A 39 6.74 -4.41 -16.34
C GLY A 39 5.25 -4.77 -16.52
N ARG A 40 4.93 -6.06 -16.43
CA ARG A 40 3.55 -6.55 -16.34
C ARG A 40 3.27 -7.01 -14.92
N PHE A 41 2.34 -6.33 -14.26
CA PHE A 41 1.98 -6.62 -12.87
C PHE A 41 0.75 -7.52 -12.78
N GLN A 42 0.81 -8.51 -11.88
CA GLN A 42 -0.35 -9.26 -11.42
C GLN A 42 -0.52 -9.04 -9.92
N VAL A 43 -1.51 -8.24 -9.54
CA VAL A 43 -1.83 -7.96 -8.13
C VAL A 43 -2.87 -8.95 -7.62
N THR A 44 -2.56 -9.60 -6.50
CA THR A 44 -3.47 -10.48 -5.75
C THR A 44 -3.76 -9.88 -4.38
N CYS A 45 -4.98 -9.40 -4.15
CA CYS A 45 -5.43 -8.94 -2.83
C CYS A 45 -5.87 -10.14 -1.98
N CYS A 46 -5.20 -10.36 -0.86
CA CYS A 46 -5.31 -11.62 -0.11
C CYS A 46 -6.27 -11.56 1.08
N GLY A 47 -6.66 -10.37 1.56
CA GLY A 47 -7.45 -10.20 2.78
C GLY A 47 -6.56 -9.83 3.96
N SER A 48 -6.46 -10.69 4.96
CA SER A 48 -5.60 -10.48 6.13
C SER A 48 -4.11 -10.64 5.82
N ARG A 49 -3.25 -10.12 6.69
CA ARG A 49 -1.80 -10.30 6.60
C ARG A 49 -1.35 -11.76 6.55
N ASN A 50 -1.96 -12.64 7.36
CA ASN A 50 -1.58 -14.06 7.40
C ASN A 50 -1.99 -14.78 6.11
N GLU A 51 -3.17 -14.48 5.57
CA GLU A 51 -3.57 -14.98 4.25
C GLU A 51 -2.61 -14.49 3.16
N THR A 52 -2.16 -13.24 3.25
CA THR A 52 -1.19 -12.65 2.31
C THR A 52 0.15 -13.38 2.35
N LEU A 53 0.71 -13.60 3.55
CA LEU A 53 1.96 -14.33 3.73
C LEU A 53 1.86 -15.77 3.22
N ASN A 54 0.77 -16.46 3.52
CA ASN A 54 0.56 -17.84 3.07
C ASN A 54 0.50 -17.94 1.54
N MET A 55 -0.20 -17.02 0.89
CA MET A 55 -0.27 -16.96 -0.57
C MET A 55 1.08 -16.63 -1.19
N PHE A 56 1.83 -15.70 -0.61
CA PHE A 56 3.19 -15.36 -1.03
C PHE A 56 4.13 -16.57 -0.94
N ARG A 57 4.15 -17.29 0.20
CA ARG A 57 4.95 -18.51 0.38
C ARG A 57 4.59 -19.60 -0.62
N THR A 58 3.29 -19.83 -0.81
CA THR A 58 2.78 -20.80 -1.79
C THR A 58 3.27 -20.47 -3.21
N ALA A 59 3.39 -19.18 -3.55
CA ALA A 59 3.89 -18.74 -4.85
C ALA A 59 5.40 -18.99 -5.03
N LEU A 60 6.19 -18.82 -3.95
CA LEU A 60 7.62 -19.13 -3.96
C LEU A 60 7.88 -20.64 -4.18
N GLU A 61 7.01 -21.50 -3.66
CA GLU A 61 7.10 -22.96 -3.79
C GLU A 61 6.61 -23.49 -5.15
N ARG A 62 5.97 -22.65 -5.97
CA ARG A 62 5.37 -23.02 -7.27
C ARG A 62 6.06 -22.30 -8.43
N PRO A 63 7.32 -22.65 -8.75
CA PRO A 63 8.08 -22.00 -9.82
C PRO A 63 7.47 -22.20 -11.21
N ASN A 64 6.56 -23.16 -11.40
CA ASN A 64 5.95 -23.46 -12.71
C ASN A 64 5.17 -22.29 -13.34
N GLU A 65 4.92 -21.20 -12.62
CA GLU A 65 4.30 -19.99 -13.16
C GLU A 65 5.32 -18.89 -13.55
N ASN A 66 6.64 -19.17 -13.44
CA ASN A 66 7.82 -18.36 -13.83
C ASN A 66 7.63 -16.83 -13.86
N PRO A 67 7.22 -16.17 -12.75
CA PRO A 67 7.38 -14.73 -12.64
C PRO A 67 8.88 -14.40 -12.50
N ASP A 68 9.32 -13.28 -13.08
CA ASP A 68 10.68 -12.78 -12.86
C ASP A 68 10.83 -12.33 -11.40
N TYR A 69 9.77 -11.75 -10.82
CA TYR A 69 9.75 -11.28 -9.44
C TYR A 69 8.43 -11.59 -8.73
N ILE A 70 8.53 -11.94 -7.45
CA ILE A 70 7.40 -12.11 -6.53
C ILE A 70 7.62 -11.18 -5.34
N PHE A 71 6.63 -10.34 -5.06
CA PHE A 71 6.66 -9.37 -3.98
C PHE A 71 5.55 -9.61 -2.96
N LEU A 72 5.90 -9.46 -1.68
CA LEU A 72 4.97 -9.34 -0.56
C LEU A 72 4.77 -7.84 -0.25
N LEU A 73 3.52 -7.38 -0.17
CA LEU A 73 3.17 -6.00 0.19
C LEU A 73 2.13 -5.97 1.30
N VAL A 74 2.52 -5.57 2.50
CA VAL A 74 1.67 -5.61 3.71
C VAL A 74 1.68 -4.29 4.49
N ASP A 75 0.70 -4.07 5.35
CA ASP A 75 0.73 -2.96 6.29
C ASP A 75 1.81 -3.25 7.38
N SER A 76 2.56 -2.22 7.77
CA SER A 76 3.53 -2.31 8.88
C SER A 76 2.87 -2.25 10.25
N GLU A 77 1.63 -1.74 10.32
CA GLU A 77 0.74 -1.62 11.49
C GLU A 77 1.27 -0.80 12.68
N ALA A 78 2.52 -0.33 12.65
CA ALA A 78 3.15 0.54 13.63
C ALA A 78 4.42 1.12 13.00
N PHE A 79 5.00 2.10 13.68
CA PHE A 79 6.29 2.65 13.31
C PHE A 79 7.33 1.56 13.15
N VAL A 80 8.07 1.65 12.04
CA VAL A 80 9.27 0.85 11.84
C VAL A 80 10.39 1.56 12.61
N LYS A 81 10.84 0.94 13.70
CA LYS A 81 11.94 1.46 14.51
C LYS A 81 13.23 1.47 13.68
N ASP A 82 14.14 2.40 14.00
CA ASP A 82 15.46 2.51 13.38
C ASP A 82 15.44 2.78 11.86
N ALA A 83 14.39 3.41 11.35
CA ALA A 83 14.28 3.80 9.93
C ALA A 83 15.15 5.03 9.55
N ASP A 84 15.89 5.58 10.50
CA ASP A 84 16.60 6.87 10.40
C ASP A 84 17.89 6.82 9.56
N ASP A 85 18.41 5.64 9.21
CA ASP A 85 19.65 5.47 8.44
C ASP A 85 19.41 5.12 6.95
N GLY A 86 18.15 5.19 6.47
CA GLY A 86 17.82 4.91 5.07
C GLY A 86 17.88 3.42 4.70
N ILE A 87 18.27 2.55 5.63
CA ILE A 87 18.17 1.10 5.45
C ILE A 87 16.77 0.67 5.89
N LYS A 88 15.82 0.82 4.99
CA LYS A 88 14.46 0.31 5.14
C LYS A 88 14.53 -1.22 5.24
N ARG A 89 14.36 -1.79 6.44
CA ARG A 89 14.34 -3.25 6.72
C ARG A 89 12.93 -3.81 6.97
N PRO A 90 12.01 -3.83 5.98
CA PRO A 90 10.74 -4.54 6.05
C PRO A 90 10.80 -5.91 6.73
N LYS A 91 11.79 -6.75 6.38
CA LYS A 91 11.91 -8.10 6.95
C LYS A 91 12.13 -8.09 8.45
N GLN A 92 13.06 -7.26 8.94
CA GLN A 92 13.38 -7.16 10.36
C GLN A 92 12.18 -6.63 11.17
N HIS A 93 11.47 -5.64 10.62
CA HIS A 93 10.26 -5.11 11.23
C HIS A 93 9.20 -6.20 11.40
N LEU A 94 8.87 -6.90 10.31
CA LEU A 94 7.87 -7.96 10.33
C LEU A 94 8.29 -9.12 11.25
N GLN A 95 9.56 -9.52 11.24
CA GLN A 95 10.08 -10.56 12.14
C GLN A 95 9.95 -10.18 13.63
N THR A 96 10.17 -8.91 13.97
CA THR A 96 10.07 -8.42 15.35
C THR A 96 8.62 -8.31 15.80
N ARG A 97 7.75 -7.82 14.90
CA ARG A 97 6.34 -7.62 15.21
C ARG A 97 5.55 -8.91 15.24
N ASP A 98 5.80 -9.78 14.28
CA ASP A 98 5.10 -11.03 14.06
C ASP A 98 6.12 -12.18 14.12
N PRO A 99 6.63 -12.57 15.32
CA PRO A 99 7.68 -13.60 15.43
C PRO A 99 7.31 -14.97 14.85
N SER A 100 6.01 -15.25 14.69
CA SER A 100 5.50 -16.45 14.04
C SER A 100 5.69 -16.45 12.52
N TRP A 101 5.93 -15.29 11.91
CA TRP A 101 6.35 -15.20 10.54
C TRP A 101 7.83 -15.60 10.50
N ASP A 102 8.11 -16.84 10.10
CA ASP A 102 9.47 -17.22 9.71
C ASP A 102 9.89 -16.38 8.49
N MET A 103 10.54 -15.24 8.76
CA MET A 103 11.05 -14.32 7.75
C MET A 103 12.51 -14.65 7.41
N GLN A 104 13.22 -15.45 8.22
CA GLN A 104 14.66 -15.68 8.08
C GLN A 104 15.02 -16.23 6.70
N SER A 105 14.21 -17.16 6.20
CA SER A 105 14.32 -17.78 4.89
C SER A 105 13.94 -16.87 3.71
N MET A 106 13.33 -15.71 3.96
CA MET A 106 12.83 -14.81 2.90
C MET A 106 13.87 -13.79 2.44
N ASN A 107 13.82 -13.44 1.16
CA ASN A 107 14.68 -12.43 0.56
C ASN A 107 14.14 -11.02 0.87
N GLU A 108 14.95 -10.14 1.49
CA GLU A 108 14.58 -8.76 1.87
C GLU A 108 14.04 -7.94 0.68
N GLN A 109 14.61 -8.15 -0.50
CA GLN A 109 14.24 -7.47 -1.73
C GLN A 109 12.82 -7.82 -2.18
N GLN A 110 12.26 -8.94 -1.73
CA GLN A 110 10.88 -9.36 -2.03
C GLN A 110 9.87 -8.80 -1.03
N ILE A 111 10.31 -8.25 0.10
CA ILE A 111 9.45 -7.85 1.21
C ILE A 111 9.27 -6.33 1.19
N HIS A 112 8.01 -5.89 1.13
CA HIS A 112 7.63 -4.48 1.06
C HIS A 112 6.53 -4.16 2.06
N LEU A 113 6.58 -2.92 2.56
CA LEU A 113 5.56 -2.34 3.44
C LEU A 113 4.80 -1.27 2.66
N MET A 114 3.52 -1.09 2.98
CA MET A 114 2.76 0.07 2.52
C MET A 114 3.11 1.31 3.35
N VAL A 115 2.49 1.45 4.53
CA VAL A 115 2.83 2.32 5.69
C VAL A 115 2.25 1.59 6.92
N GLN A 116 1.97 2.26 8.05
CA GLN A 116 1.16 1.66 9.14
C GLN A 116 -0.20 1.21 8.63
N VAL A 117 -0.78 2.01 7.74
CA VAL A 117 -1.99 1.73 6.97
C VAL A 117 -1.87 2.35 5.59
N MET A 118 -2.37 1.67 4.56
CA MET A 118 -2.43 2.18 3.18
C MET A 118 -3.07 3.57 3.08
N GLU A 119 -4.04 3.89 3.95
CA GLU A 119 -4.67 5.22 4.03
C GLU A 119 -3.69 6.39 4.15
N SER A 120 -2.48 6.14 4.65
CA SER A 120 -1.40 7.13 4.72
C SER A 120 -1.00 7.65 3.34
N TRP A 121 -1.10 6.83 2.29
CA TRP A 121 -0.87 7.25 0.91
C TRP A 121 -1.93 8.24 0.42
N PHE A 122 -3.16 8.15 0.93
CA PHE A 122 -4.23 9.08 0.56
C PHE A 122 -3.99 10.45 1.19
N VAL A 123 -3.57 10.45 2.46
CA VAL A 123 -3.19 11.67 3.21
C VAL A 123 -1.97 12.35 2.59
N ALA A 124 -1.09 11.62 1.89
CA ALA A 124 0.04 12.19 1.16
C ALA A 124 -0.39 13.10 -0.01
N ASP A 125 -1.53 12.82 -0.64
CA ASP A 125 -2.11 13.57 -1.76
C ASP A 125 -3.50 14.15 -1.41
N PRO A 126 -3.55 15.16 -0.55
CA PRO A 126 -4.81 15.69 -0.01
C PRO A 126 -5.61 16.51 -1.03
N GLU A 127 -4.98 16.95 -2.12
CA GLU A 127 -5.69 17.64 -3.21
C GLU A 127 -6.52 16.66 -4.04
N THR A 128 -6.00 15.47 -4.31
CA THR A 128 -6.80 14.40 -4.92
C THR A 128 -7.96 13.97 -4.01
N LEU A 129 -7.76 13.93 -2.69
CA LEU A 129 -8.85 13.71 -1.74
C LEU A 129 -9.92 14.80 -1.83
N ALA A 130 -9.51 16.07 -1.85
CA ALA A 130 -10.42 17.20 -1.96
C ALA A 130 -11.25 17.12 -3.25
N ASN A 131 -10.63 16.79 -4.38
CA ASN A 131 -11.31 16.62 -5.66
C ASN A 131 -12.29 15.43 -5.65
N PHE A 132 -11.89 14.30 -5.05
CA PHE A 132 -12.74 13.12 -4.95
C PHE A 132 -13.99 13.38 -4.11
N TYR A 133 -13.84 14.04 -2.96
CA TYR A 133 -14.93 14.30 -2.03
C TYR A 133 -15.78 15.52 -2.43
N GLY A 134 -15.16 16.55 -2.98
CA GLY A 134 -15.81 17.76 -3.47
C GLY A 134 -16.21 18.71 -2.34
N GLN A 135 -17.38 19.34 -2.50
CA GLN A 135 -17.90 20.33 -1.56
C GLN A 135 -17.94 19.80 -0.12
N ASN A 136 -17.61 20.68 0.83
CA ASN A 136 -17.54 20.40 2.27
C ASN A 136 -16.43 19.44 2.71
N PHE A 137 -15.47 19.11 1.83
CA PHE A 137 -14.25 18.44 2.24
C PHE A 137 -13.42 19.36 3.15
N ASN A 138 -13.20 18.95 4.40
CA ASN A 138 -12.41 19.71 5.36
C ASN A 138 -10.92 19.39 5.21
N ARG A 139 -10.27 20.10 4.29
CA ARG A 139 -8.84 19.99 4.00
C ARG A 139 -7.92 20.26 5.21
N ASN A 140 -8.39 21.02 6.20
CA ASN A 140 -7.61 21.36 7.40
C ASN A 140 -7.51 20.20 8.40
N ALA A 141 -8.38 19.20 8.31
CA ALA A 141 -8.29 17.99 9.13
C ALA A 141 -7.16 17.05 8.67
N ILE A 142 -6.66 17.20 7.43
CA ILE A 142 -5.54 16.41 6.92
C ILE A 142 -4.21 16.97 7.48
N PRO A 143 -3.39 16.15 8.15
CA PRO A 143 -2.09 16.55 8.66
C PRO A 143 -1.19 17.14 7.57
N LYS A 144 -0.54 18.27 7.86
CA LYS A 144 0.53 18.82 7.03
C LYS A 144 1.85 18.17 7.43
N ASN A 145 2.11 16.96 6.93
CA ASN A 145 3.38 16.26 7.15
C ASN A 145 3.98 15.83 5.81
N ASN A 146 5.30 15.90 5.72
CA ASN A 146 6.07 15.43 4.56
C ASN A 146 6.51 13.97 4.69
N GLU A 147 6.32 13.34 5.84
CA GLU A 147 6.67 11.94 6.10
C GLU A 147 5.47 11.21 6.69
N VAL A 148 4.66 10.59 5.83
CA VAL A 148 3.40 9.96 6.27
C VAL A 148 3.65 8.70 7.12
N GLU A 149 4.82 8.07 7.03
CA GLU A 149 5.25 6.99 7.92
C GLU A 149 5.33 7.40 9.40
N LYS A 150 5.58 8.69 9.67
CA LYS A 150 5.70 9.25 11.03
C LYS A 150 4.35 9.67 11.63
N ILE A 151 3.24 9.44 10.92
CA ILE A 151 1.89 9.69 11.45
C ILE A 151 1.30 8.38 11.99
N GLU A 152 0.79 8.43 13.22
CA GLU A 152 0.11 7.30 13.84
C GLU A 152 -1.16 6.91 13.07
N LYS A 153 -1.41 5.60 12.96
CA LYS A 153 -2.63 5.02 12.36
C LYS A 153 -3.93 5.72 12.81
N LEU A 154 -4.12 5.90 14.12
CA LEU A 154 -5.33 6.52 14.67
C LEU A 154 -5.51 7.97 14.20
N LYS A 155 -4.41 8.71 14.04
CA LYS A 155 -4.44 10.09 13.52
C LYS A 155 -4.82 10.11 12.05
N ILE A 156 -4.33 9.16 11.24
CA ILE A 156 -4.74 9.00 9.84
C ILE A 156 -6.23 8.67 9.73
N GLU A 157 -6.71 7.69 10.49
CA GLU A 157 -8.12 7.27 10.47
C GLU A 157 -9.05 8.43 10.89
N THR A 158 -8.68 9.14 11.96
CA THR A 158 -9.42 10.32 12.46
C THR A 158 -9.42 11.44 11.43
N ALA A 159 -8.28 11.77 10.82
CA ALA A 159 -8.16 12.79 9.80
C ALA A 159 -9.05 12.50 8.58
N LEU A 160 -9.12 11.24 8.13
CA LEU A 160 -9.98 10.85 7.02
C LEU A 160 -11.47 10.96 7.38
N VAL A 161 -11.88 10.58 8.59
CA VAL A 161 -13.27 10.77 9.02
C VAL A 161 -13.62 12.25 9.09
N GLU A 162 -12.80 13.05 9.76
CA GLU A 162 -13.05 14.48 10.01
C GLU A 162 -13.01 15.32 8.73
N SER A 163 -12.15 14.96 7.77
CA SER A 163 -12.08 15.63 6.47
C SER A 163 -13.28 15.33 5.56
N THR A 164 -13.96 14.20 5.75
CA THR A 164 -14.96 13.71 4.78
C THR A 164 -16.39 13.71 5.29
N LYS A 165 -16.61 13.70 6.61
CA LYS A 165 -17.93 13.48 7.24
C LYS A 165 -19.06 14.41 6.79
N ASN A 166 -18.74 15.63 6.37
CA ASN A 166 -19.72 16.65 5.95
C ASN A 166 -19.91 16.71 4.42
N THR A 167 -19.23 15.85 3.67
CA THR A 167 -19.33 15.78 2.20
C THR A 167 -20.59 15.01 1.80
N THR A 168 -21.03 15.15 0.55
CA THR A 168 -22.16 14.37 0.00
C THR A 168 -21.87 12.86 -0.10
N LYS A 169 -20.59 12.46 -0.06
CA LYS A 169 -20.16 11.05 -0.04
C LYS A 169 -20.07 10.49 1.39
N GLY A 170 -20.30 11.32 2.40
CA GLY A 170 -20.22 10.95 3.82
C GLY A 170 -18.80 10.62 4.29
N LYS A 171 -18.72 9.94 5.43
CA LYS A 171 -17.45 9.53 6.06
C LYS A 171 -16.63 8.61 5.15
N TYR A 172 -15.31 8.66 5.28
CA TYR A 172 -14.41 7.74 4.62
C TYR A 172 -14.80 6.28 4.90
N HIS A 173 -14.80 5.46 3.83
CA HIS A 173 -15.15 4.06 3.89
C HIS A 173 -14.04 3.25 3.24
N LYS A 174 -13.35 2.42 4.03
CA LYS A 174 -12.09 1.75 3.66
C LYS A 174 -12.13 1.05 2.29
N ILE A 175 -13.15 0.23 2.05
CA ILE A 175 -13.26 -0.50 0.78
C ILE A 175 -13.78 0.40 -0.35
N GLN A 176 -15.01 0.93 -0.19
CA GLN A 176 -15.71 1.67 -1.24
C GLN A 176 -15.01 2.97 -1.69
N HIS A 177 -14.43 3.73 -0.74
CA HIS A 177 -13.71 4.96 -1.04
C HIS A 177 -12.23 4.68 -1.26
N GLY A 178 -11.59 3.89 -0.39
CA GLY A 178 -10.14 3.64 -0.46
C GLY A 178 -9.70 3.06 -1.80
N ALA A 179 -10.41 2.08 -2.36
CA ALA A 179 -10.07 1.52 -3.67
C ALA A 179 -10.16 2.55 -4.81
N LYS A 180 -11.18 3.41 -4.79
CA LYS A 180 -11.37 4.47 -5.79
C LYS A 180 -10.33 5.57 -5.66
N ILE A 181 -9.99 5.96 -4.43
CA ILE A 181 -8.97 6.97 -4.14
C ILE A 181 -7.59 6.44 -4.56
N LEU A 182 -7.24 5.20 -4.22
CA LEU A 182 -6.00 4.55 -4.64
C LEU A 182 -5.82 4.59 -6.16
N ALA A 183 -6.90 4.39 -6.92
CA ALA A 183 -6.85 4.47 -8.38
C ALA A 183 -6.49 5.87 -8.92
N ILE A 184 -6.76 6.93 -8.17
CA ILE A 184 -6.68 8.32 -8.67
C ILE A 184 -5.52 9.13 -8.10
N ILE A 185 -5.05 8.83 -6.89
CA ILE A 185 -3.91 9.52 -6.26
C ILE A 185 -2.67 9.50 -7.16
N ASN A 186 -1.84 10.53 -7.05
CA ASN A 186 -0.64 10.67 -7.85
C ASN A 186 0.55 9.92 -7.22
N PRO A 187 1.10 8.87 -7.85
CA PRO A 187 2.22 8.11 -7.29
C PRO A 187 3.47 8.96 -7.03
N ASN A 188 3.72 10.01 -7.82
CA ASN A 188 4.87 10.89 -7.63
C ASN A 188 4.74 11.74 -6.36
N ILE A 189 3.53 12.17 -6.01
CA ILE A 189 3.25 12.87 -4.76
C ILE A 189 3.39 11.89 -3.59
N VAL A 190 2.81 10.69 -3.72
CA VAL A 190 2.84 9.66 -2.67
C VAL A 190 4.28 9.26 -2.36
N ARG A 191 5.08 8.88 -3.37
CA ARG A 191 6.46 8.42 -3.15
C ARG A 191 7.38 9.50 -2.58
N GLY A 192 7.09 10.77 -2.84
CA GLY A 192 7.81 11.90 -2.24
C GLY A 192 7.58 12.06 -0.74
N LYS A 193 6.51 11.46 -0.19
CA LYS A 193 6.14 11.56 1.24
C LYS A 193 6.04 10.22 1.96
N ALA A 194 6.01 9.12 1.22
CA ALA A 194 5.90 7.77 1.69
C ALA A 194 7.14 6.96 1.29
N LEU A 195 8.13 6.94 2.17
CA LEU A 195 9.39 6.22 1.99
C LEU A 195 9.21 4.74 1.63
N TYR A 196 8.29 4.00 2.24
CA TYR A 196 8.12 2.58 1.91
C TYR A 196 7.42 2.38 0.56
N CYS A 197 6.51 3.28 0.20
CA CYS A 197 5.94 3.34 -1.14
C CYS A 197 7.05 3.57 -2.17
N ASP A 198 7.95 4.54 -1.96
CA ASP A 198 9.06 4.81 -2.88
C ASP A 198 9.99 3.60 -3.04
N ARG A 199 10.33 2.90 -1.94
CA ARG A 199 11.13 1.66 -2.00
C ARG A 199 10.44 0.60 -2.85
N PHE A 200 9.13 0.43 -2.66
CA PHE A 200 8.35 -0.53 -3.43
C PHE A 200 8.29 -0.16 -4.91
N LEU A 201 7.97 1.09 -5.23
CA LEU A 201 7.90 1.56 -6.61
C LEU A 201 9.25 1.44 -7.32
N LYS A 202 10.38 1.72 -6.65
CA LYS A 202 11.73 1.49 -7.21
C LYS A 202 12.04 0.02 -7.50
N ALA A 203 11.51 -0.91 -6.72
CA ALA A 203 11.78 -2.33 -6.90
C ALA A 203 10.99 -2.96 -8.05
N ILE A 204 9.85 -2.35 -8.42
CA ILE A 204 8.99 -2.82 -9.51
C ILE A 204 9.20 -2.06 -10.82
N ASP A 205 9.89 -0.91 -10.78
CA ASP A 205 10.25 -0.07 -11.93
C ASP A 205 11.58 -0.55 -12.52
N ILE A 206 11.55 -1.77 -13.06
CA ILE A 206 12.70 -2.55 -13.55
C ILE A 206 12.60 -2.87 -15.04
#